data_AF-A0A9P1IZC5-F1
#
_entry.id   AF-A0A9P1IZC5-F1
#
_cell.length_a   1.000
_cell.length_b   1.000
_cell.length_c   1.000
_cell.angle_alpha   90.00
_cell.angle_beta   90.00
_cell.angle_gamma   90.00
#
_symmetry.space_group_name_H-M   'P 1'
#
loop_
_entity.id
_entity.type
_entity.pdbx_description
1 polymer ?
#
loop_
_entity_poly.entity_id
_entity_poly.type
_entity_poly.pdbx_seq_one_letter_code
_entity_poly.pdbx_strand_id
1 'polypeptide(L)'
;MDDIGRSNDISKLIDFSMIAADLHVVYFFATSLLRKLQLSHPQLPRYNQHIITICRFLMIAANVKRISVTRQKPTAESFDQNVIIQFLPMFSSLLAQDTIRVDILKREKKGAKIRGLCKTDSLSNPPSEEITQFLENNSTAALLWTIHCIGILPMTRDSVDLKGVLRYFSALPIAIKTLTTRGVWTHLLCHTLMVSSQFEPLLRQNQQFHQVIMEQIIHENLMEDDIMKYQILRLINQLGYIWGVPRCLQMMEVIQPGSENVCISSAHDSTRFRQNFQKVTDKLQPKTPLSPPKFPSFGSPPPFGSPR
;
A
#
# COMPACT_ATOMS: atom_id res chain seq x y z
N MET A 1 42.88 -3.83 24.45
CA MET A 1 41.95 -2.89 25.11
C MET A 1 40.82 -2.42 24.18
N ASP A 2 40.95 -2.54 22.85
CA ASP A 2 39.93 -2.13 21.87
C ASP A 2 38.72 -3.08 21.71
N ASP A 3 38.80 -4.33 22.17
CA ASP A 3 37.72 -5.32 21.97
C ASP A 3 36.51 -5.12 22.90
N ILE A 4 36.70 -4.52 24.08
CA ILE A 4 35.62 -4.29 25.05
C ILE A 4 34.68 -3.17 24.57
N GLY A 5 35.23 -2.13 23.91
CA GLY A 5 34.43 -1.06 23.29
C GLY A 5 33.65 -1.55 22.06
N ARG A 6 34.27 -2.42 21.24
CA ARG A 6 33.64 -2.98 20.03
C ARG A 6 32.44 -3.87 20.35
N SER A 7 32.52 -4.68 21.42
CA SER A 7 31.42 -5.54 21.86
C SER A 7 30.20 -4.74 22.33
N ASN A 8 30.42 -3.66 23.09
CA ASN A 8 29.34 -2.83 23.65
C ASN A 8 28.55 -2.08 22.55
N ASP A 9 29.22 -1.62 21.51
CA ASP A 9 28.58 -0.96 20.37
C ASP A 9 27.74 -1.92 19.51
N ILE A 10 28.17 -3.18 19.38
CA ILE A 10 27.39 -4.22 18.68
C ILE A 10 26.13 -4.55 19.46
N SER A 11 26.24 -4.68 20.79
CA SER A 11 25.08 -4.92 21.64
C SER A 11 24.03 -3.81 21.50
N LYS A 12 24.45 -2.54 21.60
CA LYS A 12 23.54 -1.38 21.44
C LYS A 12 22.88 -1.37 20.06
N LEU A 13 23.63 -1.69 19.01
CA LEU A 13 23.07 -1.77 17.66
C LEU A 13 22.05 -2.90 17.53
N ILE A 14 22.30 -4.05 18.14
CA ILE A 14 21.35 -5.16 18.18
C ILE A 14 20.09 -4.71 18.93
N ASP A 15 20.22 -4.03 20.07
CA ASP A 15 19.08 -3.47 20.81
C ASP A 15 18.27 -2.48 19.96
N PHE A 16 18.94 -1.57 19.25
CA PHE A 16 18.29 -0.65 18.31
C PHE A 16 17.64 -1.39 17.13
N SER A 17 18.26 -2.47 16.66
CA SER A 17 17.73 -3.31 15.59
C SER A 17 16.49 -4.06 16.05
N MET A 18 16.44 -4.51 17.31
CA MET A 18 15.25 -5.10 17.91
C MET A 18 14.10 -4.09 18.01
N ILE A 19 14.40 -2.84 18.37
CA ILE A 19 13.41 -1.74 18.36
C ILE A 19 12.98 -1.41 16.91
N ALA A 20 13.94 -1.37 15.98
CA ALA A 20 13.69 -1.10 14.56
C ALA A 20 13.02 -2.27 13.82
N ALA A 21 12.91 -3.44 14.45
CA ALA A 21 12.12 -4.55 13.95
C ALA A 21 10.61 -4.33 14.19
N ASP A 22 10.22 -3.42 15.10
CA ASP A 22 8.81 -3.09 15.32
C ASP A 22 8.28 -2.18 14.20
N LEU A 23 7.28 -2.69 13.48
CA LEU A 23 6.64 -2.01 12.37
C LEU A 23 6.03 -0.66 12.77
N HIS A 24 5.44 -0.54 13.96
CA HIS A 24 4.81 0.69 14.44
C HIS A 24 5.86 1.77 14.68
N VAL A 25 7.01 1.39 15.21
CA VAL A 25 8.13 2.30 15.47
C VAL A 25 8.69 2.81 14.14
N VAL A 26 8.93 1.91 13.18
CA VAL A 26 9.41 2.29 11.83
C VAL A 26 8.42 3.23 11.14
N TYR A 27 7.12 2.88 11.17
CA TYR A 27 6.07 3.71 10.58
C TYR A 27 6.00 5.10 11.25
N PHE A 28 6.10 5.16 12.58
CA PHE A 28 6.11 6.41 13.34
C PHE A 28 7.29 7.31 12.97
N PHE A 29 8.50 6.74 12.89
CA PHE A 29 9.69 7.51 12.51
C PHE A 29 9.65 7.98 11.07
N ALA A 30 9.24 7.13 10.13
CA ALA A 30 9.10 7.49 8.72
C ALA A 30 8.06 8.58 8.51
N THR A 31 6.87 8.46 9.13
CA THR A 31 5.84 9.51 9.05
C THR A 31 6.29 10.81 9.70
N SER A 32 7.02 10.74 10.81
CA SER A 32 7.63 11.92 11.46
C SER A 32 8.67 12.61 10.57
N LEU A 33 9.49 11.82 9.86
CA LEU A 33 10.44 12.35 8.87
C LEU A 33 9.70 13.04 7.74
N LEU A 34 8.70 12.39 7.14
CA LEU A 34 7.90 12.95 6.04
C LEU A 34 7.27 14.28 6.44
N ARG A 35 6.65 14.36 7.62
CA ARG A 35 6.11 15.61 8.16
C ARG A 35 7.17 16.69 8.30
N LYS A 36 8.36 16.33 8.82
CA LYS A 36 9.48 17.28 8.91
C LYS A 36 9.93 17.74 7.54
N LEU A 37 10.03 16.86 6.54
CA LEU A 37 10.42 17.25 5.17
C LEU A 37 9.39 18.20 4.54
N GLN A 38 8.10 17.97 4.77
CA GLN A 38 7.01 18.84 4.29
C GLN A 38 7.00 20.21 4.98
N LEU A 39 7.38 20.28 6.25
CA LEU A 39 7.38 21.52 7.05
C LEU A 39 8.72 22.27 7.01
N SER A 40 9.82 21.63 6.58
CA SER A 40 11.15 22.22 6.58
C SER A 40 11.31 23.21 5.44
N HIS A 41 10.87 24.43 5.66
CA HIS A 41 11.31 25.61 4.90
C HIS A 41 12.00 26.57 5.89
N PRO A 42 13.27 26.98 5.71
CA PRO A 42 14.11 26.96 4.50
C PRO A 42 15.38 26.06 4.56
N GLN A 43 15.56 25.24 5.59
CA GLN A 43 16.81 24.47 5.78
C GLN A 43 16.81 23.16 4.98
N LEU A 44 17.89 22.90 4.23
CA LEU A 44 18.04 21.62 3.51
C LEU A 44 18.05 20.43 4.50
N PRO A 45 17.46 19.27 4.12
CA PRO A 45 17.37 18.09 4.99
C PRO A 45 18.71 17.68 5.64
N ARG A 46 19.82 17.86 4.92
CA ARG A 46 21.19 17.58 5.38
C ARG A 46 21.70 18.46 6.52
N TYR A 47 21.06 19.60 6.80
CA TYR A 47 21.45 20.49 7.91
C TYR A 47 20.59 20.27 9.16
N ASN A 48 19.54 19.45 9.07
CA ASN A 48 18.66 19.17 10.18
C ASN A 48 19.08 17.87 10.88
N GLN A 49 19.69 18.01 12.06
CA GLN A 49 20.20 16.86 12.82
C GLN A 49 19.10 15.83 13.14
N HIS A 50 17.86 16.26 13.35
CA HIS A 50 16.75 15.33 13.61
C HIS A 50 16.42 14.49 12.38
N ILE A 51 16.44 15.08 11.19
CA ILE A 51 16.24 14.36 9.92
C ILE A 51 17.33 13.31 9.76
N ILE A 52 18.59 13.69 9.99
CA ILE A 52 19.73 12.76 9.91
C ILE A 52 19.56 11.60 10.89
N THR A 53 19.20 11.88 12.15
CA THR A 53 19.02 10.83 13.17
C THR A 53 17.89 9.89 12.81
N ILE A 54 16.74 10.40 12.34
CA ILE A 54 15.61 9.57 11.93
C ILE A 54 15.98 8.73 10.70
N CYS A 55 16.67 9.31 9.72
CA CYS A 55 17.15 8.57 8.55
C CYS A 55 18.11 7.44 8.95
N ARG A 56 19.02 7.69 9.89
CA ARG A 56 19.91 6.65 10.42
C ARG A 56 19.13 5.51 11.07
N PHE A 57 18.09 5.82 11.84
CA PHE A 57 17.21 4.80 12.40
C PHE A 57 16.52 3.98 11.30
N LEU A 58 15.98 4.64 10.27
CA LEU A 58 15.30 3.96 9.17
C LEU A 58 16.25 3.13 8.29
N MET A 59 17.52 3.55 8.16
CA MET A 59 18.55 2.76 7.50
C MET A 59 18.82 1.44 8.24
N ILE A 60 18.84 1.49 9.58
CA ILE A 60 18.92 0.28 10.42
C ILE A 60 17.68 -0.59 10.22
N ALA A 61 16.49 0.00 10.29
CA ALA A 61 15.22 -0.71 10.10
C ALA A 61 15.14 -1.43 8.75
N ALA A 62 15.50 -0.75 7.65
CA ALA A 62 15.51 -1.32 6.31
C ALA A 62 16.50 -2.50 6.16
N ASN A 63 17.52 -2.56 7.03
CA ASN A 63 18.54 -3.60 7.04
C ASN A 63 18.40 -4.60 8.19
N VAL A 64 17.32 -4.54 8.98
CA VAL A 64 17.21 -5.26 10.25
C VAL A 64 17.40 -6.78 10.09
N LYS A 65 16.81 -7.37 9.04
CA LYS A 65 16.93 -8.80 8.73
C LYS A 65 18.36 -9.20 8.35
N ARG A 66 19.07 -8.33 7.64
CA ARG A 66 20.48 -8.54 7.30
C ARG A 66 21.33 -8.50 8.56
N ILE A 67 21.14 -7.47 9.40
CA ILE A 67 21.86 -7.29 10.66
C ILE A 67 21.63 -8.48 11.60
N SER A 68 20.38 -8.95 11.73
CA SER A 68 20.05 -10.06 12.63
C SER A 68 20.65 -11.40 12.19
N VAL A 69 20.74 -11.64 10.88
CA VAL A 69 21.24 -12.91 10.32
C VAL A 69 22.76 -12.93 10.24
N THR A 70 23.38 -11.87 9.72
CA THR A 70 24.85 -11.84 9.55
C THR A 70 25.57 -11.48 10.84
N ARG A 71 24.89 -10.87 11.81
CA ARG A 71 25.47 -10.34 13.07
C ARG A 71 26.67 -9.42 12.84
N GLN A 72 26.82 -8.88 11.64
CA GLN A 72 27.89 -7.96 11.27
C GLN A 72 27.45 -6.52 11.54
N LYS A 73 28.38 -5.67 11.99
CA LYS A 73 28.11 -4.23 12.07
C LYS A 73 27.73 -3.73 10.67
N PRO A 74 26.68 -2.90 10.55
CA PRO A 74 26.46 -2.05 9.40
C PRO A 74 27.76 -1.27 9.18
N THR A 75 28.45 -1.54 8.08
CA THR A 75 29.67 -0.81 7.69
C THR A 75 29.32 0.66 7.45
N ALA A 76 30.29 1.57 7.39
CA ALA A 76 30.01 2.96 7.00
C ALA A 76 29.26 3.04 5.63
N GLU A 77 29.44 2.03 4.77
CA GLU A 77 28.72 1.83 3.50
C GLU A 77 27.22 1.49 3.67
N SER A 78 26.81 0.94 4.81
CA SER A 78 25.40 0.68 5.13
C SER A 78 24.62 1.96 5.46
N PHE A 79 25.33 3.03 5.84
CA PHE A 79 24.78 4.37 5.95
C PHE A 79 25.03 5.10 4.65
N ASP A 80 24.24 4.74 3.63
CA ASP A 80 24.34 5.37 2.32
C ASP A 80 24.01 6.86 2.44
N GLN A 81 25.05 7.68 2.52
CA GLN A 81 24.92 9.13 2.64
C GLN A 81 24.15 9.70 1.44
N ASN A 82 24.15 9.02 0.28
CA ASN A 82 23.41 9.43 -0.90
C ASN A 82 21.91 9.51 -0.64
N VAL A 83 21.38 8.73 0.31
CA VAL A 83 19.99 8.89 0.76
C VAL A 83 19.77 10.32 1.27
N ILE A 84 20.67 10.83 2.11
CA ILE A 84 20.54 12.15 2.73
C ILE A 84 20.90 13.27 1.76
N ILE A 85 21.95 13.11 0.95
CA ILE A 85 22.49 14.18 0.11
C ILE A 85 21.84 14.28 -1.27
N GLN A 86 21.30 13.19 -1.82
CA GLN A 86 20.72 13.14 -3.17
C GLN A 86 19.23 12.80 -3.11
N PHE A 87 18.86 11.65 -2.55
CA PHE A 87 17.47 11.19 -2.57
C PHE A 87 16.53 12.11 -1.78
N LEU A 88 16.85 12.45 -0.52
CA LEU A 88 15.99 13.30 0.31
C LEU A 88 15.71 14.67 -0.32
N PRO A 89 16.69 15.41 -0.89
CA PRO A 89 16.40 16.63 -1.63
C PRO A 89 15.46 16.43 -2.83
N MET A 90 15.69 15.40 -3.66
CA MET A 90 14.82 15.09 -4.79
C MET A 90 13.40 14.77 -4.34
N PHE A 91 13.28 13.94 -3.29
CA PHE A 91 12.00 13.57 -2.72
C PHE A 91 11.29 14.75 -2.05
N SER A 92 12.02 15.63 -1.35
CA SER A 92 11.47 16.86 -0.75
C SER A 92 10.96 17.83 -1.83
N SER A 93 11.67 17.95 -2.95
CA SER A 93 11.21 18.73 -4.11
C SER A 93 9.90 18.17 -4.66
N LEU A 94 9.77 16.85 -4.75
CA LEU A 94 8.54 16.17 -5.15
C LEU A 94 7.37 16.48 -4.22
N LEU A 95 7.60 16.40 -2.90
CA LEU A 95 6.61 16.73 -1.88
C LEU A 95 6.18 18.21 -1.92
N ALA A 96 7.13 19.11 -2.21
CA ALA A 96 6.85 20.54 -2.36
C ALA A 96 5.99 20.81 -3.61
N GLN A 97 6.29 20.16 -4.74
CA GLN A 97 5.47 20.24 -5.96
C GLN A 97 4.04 19.78 -5.68
N ASP A 98 3.87 18.70 -4.92
CA ASP A 98 2.56 18.18 -4.57
C ASP A 98 1.79 19.11 -3.62
N THR A 99 2.48 19.75 -2.68
CA THR A 99 1.88 20.79 -1.82
C THR A 99 1.36 21.97 -2.66
N ILE A 100 2.17 22.44 -3.61
CA ILE A 100 1.78 23.51 -4.55
C ILE A 100 0.56 23.08 -5.37
N ARG A 101 0.57 21.86 -5.90
CA ARG A 101 -0.48 21.30 -6.74
C ARG A 101 -1.80 21.16 -5.97
N VAL A 102 -1.77 20.66 -4.74
CA VAL A 102 -2.94 20.58 -3.86
C VAL A 102 -3.51 21.98 -3.58
N ASP A 103 -2.66 22.98 -3.35
CA ASP A 103 -3.10 24.35 -3.11
C ASP A 103 -3.72 24.99 -4.35
N ILE A 104 -3.19 24.74 -5.55
CA ILE A 104 -3.80 25.15 -6.82
C ILE A 104 -5.19 24.54 -6.96
N LEU A 105 -5.32 23.21 -6.78
CA LEU A 105 -6.60 22.51 -6.88
C LEU A 105 -7.64 23.02 -5.88
N LYS A 106 -7.22 23.34 -4.64
CA LYS A 106 -8.11 23.95 -3.63
C LYS A 106 -8.60 25.33 -4.04
N ARG A 107 -7.75 26.15 -4.67
CA ARG A 107 -8.11 27.49 -5.14
C ARG A 107 -9.00 27.44 -6.37
N GLU A 108 -8.75 26.53 -7.31
CA GLU A 108 -9.62 26.29 -8.47
C GLU A 108 -11.02 25.86 -8.06
N LYS A 109 -11.14 24.96 -7.06
CA LYS A 109 -12.44 24.57 -6.48
C LYS A 109 -13.20 25.74 -5.85
N LYS A 110 -12.50 26.77 -5.39
CA LYS A 110 -13.09 28.02 -4.88
C LYS A 110 -13.41 29.04 -5.99
N GLY A 111 -13.31 28.65 -7.26
CA GLY A 111 -13.63 29.49 -8.41
C GLY A 111 -12.50 30.41 -8.89
N ALA A 112 -11.29 30.27 -8.36
CA ALA A 112 -10.15 31.06 -8.82
C ALA A 112 -9.72 30.62 -10.24
N LYS A 113 -9.70 31.56 -11.19
CA LYS A 113 -9.15 31.33 -12.54
C LYS A 113 -7.63 31.44 -12.49
N ILE A 114 -6.94 30.37 -12.12
CA ILE A 114 -5.47 30.31 -12.14
C ILE A 114 -5.01 30.02 -13.58
N ARG A 115 -5.19 31.00 -14.48
CA ARG A 115 -4.57 30.93 -15.82
C ARG A 115 -3.09 31.29 -15.68
N GLY A 116 -2.21 30.32 -15.93
CA GLY A 116 -0.82 30.58 -16.33
C GLY A 116 0.30 30.33 -15.31
N LEU A 117 0.03 29.92 -14.07
CA LEU A 117 1.09 29.80 -13.04
C LEU A 117 1.80 28.44 -12.96
N CYS A 118 1.18 27.36 -13.46
CA CYS A 118 1.78 26.06 -13.74
C CYS A 118 0.63 25.22 -14.32
N LYS A 119 0.80 24.59 -15.47
CA LYS A 119 -0.18 23.59 -15.88
C LYS A 119 -0.11 22.47 -14.84
N THR A 120 -1.18 22.18 -14.12
CA THR A 120 -1.24 21.11 -13.11
C THR A 120 -0.70 19.77 -13.63
N ASP A 121 -0.76 19.58 -14.95
CA ASP A 121 -0.21 18.41 -15.63
C ASP A 121 1.33 18.32 -15.54
N SER A 122 2.09 19.42 -15.57
CA SER A 122 3.55 19.38 -15.42
C SER A 122 3.99 19.00 -13.99
N LEU A 123 3.12 19.23 -13.00
CA LEU A 123 3.33 18.83 -11.60
C LEU A 123 2.83 17.40 -11.32
N SER A 124 2.24 16.74 -12.31
CA SER A 124 1.70 15.38 -12.20
C SER A 124 2.56 14.34 -12.93
N ASN A 125 3.74 14.74 -13.41
CA ASN A 125 4.67 13.85 -14.10
C ASN A 125 5.13 12.71 -13.17
N PRO A 126 5.36 11.50 -13.70
CA PRO A 126 5.91 10.39 -12.94
C PRO A 126 7.25 10.76 -12.28
N PRO A 127 7.69 10.01 -11.25
CA PRO A 127 9.02 10.19 -10.67
C PRO A 127 10.10 10.09 -11.75
N SER A 128 11.17 10.85 -11.56
CA SER A 128 12.29 10.84 -12.50
C SER A 128 13.00 9.49 -12.51
N GLU A 129 13.77 9.23 -13.56
CA GLU A 129 14.55 8.00 -13.68
C GLU A 129 15.56 7.86 -12.54
N GLU A 130 16.16 8.96 -12.08
CA GLU A 130 17.08 8.95 -10.94
C GLU A 130 16.38 8.53 -9.65
N ILE A 131 15.17 9.02 -9.38
CA ILE A 131 14.38 8.57 -8.23
C ILE A 131 14.10 7.08 -8.34
N THR A 132 13.70 6.62 -9.52
CA THR A 132 13.38 5.21 -9.76
C THR A 132 14.60 4.30 -9.54
N GLN A 133 15.76 4.70 -10.05
CA GLN A 133 17.03 4.01 -9.83
C GLN A 133 17.42 3.99 -8.33
N PHE A 134 17.16 5.05 -7.58
CA PHE A 134 17.36 5.05 -6.13
C PHE A 134 16.45 4.06 -5.42
N LEU A 135 15.19 3.94 -5.83
CA LEU A 135 14.22 3.00 -5.25
C LEU A 135 14.59 1.54 -5.53
N GLU A 136 15.18 1.25 -6.69
CA GLU A 136 15.68 -0.09 -7.03
C GLU A 136 16.88 -0.51 -6.19
N ASN A 137 17.79 0.43 -5.93
CA ASN A 137 19.10 0.10 -5.36
C ASN A 137 19.21 0.35 -3.85
N ASN A 138 18.28 1.13 -3.26
CA ASN A 138 18.36 1.51 -1.86
C ASN A 138 17.07 1.18 -1.09
N SER A 139 17.17 0.21 -0.18
CA SER A 139 16.05 -0.25 0.66
C SER A 139 15.49 0.82 1.60
N THR A 140 16.29 1.82 2.00
CA THR A 140 15.82 2.92 2.86
C THR A 140 14.98 3.91 2.06
N ALA A 141 15.43 4.26 0.85
CA ALA A 141 14.65 5.09 -0.07
C ALA A 141 13.32 4.40 -0.42
N ALA A 142 13.37 3.11 -0.75
CA ALA A 142 12.21 2.28 -0.99
C ALA A 142 11.24 2.23 0.20
N LEU A 143 11.77 2.10 1.42
CA LEU A 143 10.98 2.08 2.65
C LEU A 143 10.24 3.40 2.86
N LEU A 144 10.96 4.53 2.72
CA LEU A 144 10.37 5.87 2.83
C LEU A 144 9.30 6.12 1.78
N TRP A 145 9.55 5.71 0.54
CA TRP A 145 8.60 5.82 -0.56
C TRP A 145 7.34 5.00 -0.29
N THR A 146 7.49 3.75 0.14
CA THR A 146 6.38 2.85 0.44
C THR A 146 5.50 3.39 1.57
N ILE A 147 6.11 3.88 2.65
CA ILE A 147 5.37 4.47 3.78
C ILE A 147 4.65 5.76 3.35
N HIS A 148 5.29 6.58 2.51
CA HIS A 148 4.64 7.75 1.95
C HIS A 148 3.41 7.38 1.10
N CYS A 149 3.55 6.39 0.21
CA CYS A 149 2.45 5.89 -0.62
C CYS A 149 1.26 5.43 0.22
N ILE A 150 1.51 4.69 1.30
CA ILE A 150 0.48 4.24 2.25
C ILE A 150 -0.16 5.44 2.96
N GLY A 151 0.64 6.45 3.32
CA GLY A 151 0.18 7.64 4.06
C GLY A 151 -0.63 8.64 3.24
N ILE A 152 -0.42 8.72 1.92
CA ILE A 152 -1.20 9.61 1.02
C ILE A 152 -2.54 9.02 0.60
N LEU A 153 -2.80 7.75 0.95
CA LEU A 153 -4.09 7.15 0.64
C LEU A 153 -5.20 7.88 1.38
N PRO A 154 -6.32 8.20 0.69
CA PRO A 154 -7.37 9.03 1.25
C PRO A 154 -7.98 8.39 2.49
N MET A 155 -7.90 9.05 3.64
CA MET A 155 -8.54 8.58 4.88
C MET A 155 -9.81 9.37 5.23
N THR A 156 -9.99 10.54 4.62
CA THR A 156 -11.13 11.43 4.82
C THR A 156 -11.94 11.59 3.54
N ARG A 157 -13.19 12.07 3.65
CA ARG A 157 -14.15 12.25 2.55
C ARG A 157 -13.80 13.39 1.57
N ASP A 158 -12.64 13.99 1.72
CA ASP A 158 -12.26 15.11 0.86
C ASP A 158 -11.95 14.62 -0.55
N SER A 159 -12.28 15.46 -1.53
CA SER A 159 -11.97 15.23 -2.94
C SER A 159 -10.50 14.82 -3.12
N VAL A 160 -10.29 13.55 -3.45
CA VAL A 160 -8.96 12.95 -3.55
C VAL A 160 -8.32 13.41 -4.84
N ASP A 161 -7.09 13.89 -4.73
CA ASP A 161 -6.28 14.15 -5.89
C ASP A 161 -5.66 12.84 -6.41
N LEU A 162 -6.36 12.23 -7.36
CA LEU A 162 -5.98 10.95 -7.94
C LEU A 162 -4.66 11.03 -8.71
N LYS A 163 -4.41 12.16 -9.40
CA LYS A 163 -3.19 12.34 -10.21
C LYS A 163 -1.94 12.32 -9.32
N GLY A 164 -1.98 13.00 -8.18
CA GLY A 164 -0.88 12.95 -7.19
C GLY A 164 -0.68 11.55 -6.63
N VAL A 165 -1.75 10.83 -6.27
CA VAL A 165 -1.60 9.44 -5.78
C VAL A 165 -0.97 8.54 -6.83
N LEU A 166 -1.44 8.59 -8.08
CA LEU A 166 -0.92 7.74 -9.16
C LEU A 166 0.56 8.00 -9.47
N ARG A 167 1.03 9.24 -9.30
CA ARG A 167 2.43 9.61 -9.45
C ARG A 167 3.34 8.75 -8.58
N TYR A 168 2.98 8.52 -7.33
CA TYR A 168 3.81 7.70 -6.42
C TYR A 168 3.61 6.21 -6.65
N PHE A 169 2.38 5.82 -7.00
CA PHE A 169 2.02 4.42 -7.23
C PHE A 169 2.69 3.84 -8.45
N SER A 170 3.06 4.63 -9.46
CA SER A 170 3.80 4.13 -10.62
C SER A 170 5.17 3.53 -10.27
N ALA A 171 5.81 3.98 -9.18
CA ALA A 171 7.10 3.46 -8.71
C ALA A 171 6.99 2.61 -7.42
N LEU A 172 5.78 2.42 -6.89
CA LEU A 172 5.56 1.62 -5.69
C LEU A 172 5.93 0.13 -5.85
N PRO A 173 5.63 -0.56 -6.98
CA PRO A 173 6.03 -1.95 -7.17
C PRO A 173 7.54 -2.14 -7.06
N ILE A 174 8.28 -1.21 -7.68
CA ILE A 174 9.75 -1.16 -7.66
C ILE A 174 10.23 -1.04 -6.21
N ALA A 175 9.70 -0.07 -5.46
CA ALA A 175 10.07 0.14 -4.06
C ALA A 175 9.77 -1.10 -3.20
N ILE A 176 8.57 -1.69 -3.31
CA ILE A 176 8.20 -2.87 -2.51
C ILE A 176 9.13 -4.05 -2.80
N LYS A 177 9.50 -4.28 -4.06
CA LYS A 177 10.40 -5.36 -4.47
C LYS A 177 11.80 -5.25 -3.86
N THR A 178 12.29 -4.03 -3.64
CA THR A 178 13.59 -3.77 -2.99
C THR A 178 13.57 -4.09 -1.48
N LEU A 179 12.40 -4.17 -0.85
CA LEU A 179 12.30 -4.38 0.59
C LEU A 179 12.44 -5.85 0.98
N THR A 180 13.36 -6.15 1.90
CA THR A 180 13.53 -7.50 2.45
C THR A 180 12.32 -7.97 3.27
N THR A 181 11.48 -7.03 3.74
CA THR A 181 10.24 -7.28 4.50
C THR A 181 8.99 -6.93 3.69
N ARG A 182 9.03 -7.10 2.35
CA ARG A 182 7.95 -6.72 1.43
C ARG A 182 6.56 -7.25 1.79
N GLY A 183 6.46 -8.46 2.34
CA GLY A 183 5.18 -9.02 2.79
C GLY A 183 4.49 -8.12 3.80
N VAL A 184 5.20 -7.67 4.83
CA VAL A 184 4.68 -6.80 5.90
C VAL A 184 4.06 -5.51 5.34
N TRP A 185 4.77 -4.86 4.41
CA TRP A 185 4.30 -3.62 3.79
C TRP A 185 3.13 -3.85 2.83
N THR A 186 3.12 -4.99 2.15
CA THR A 186 2.00 -5.41 1.30
C THR A 186 0.74 -5.71 2.13
N HIS A 187 0.87 -6.36 3.28
CA HIS A 187 -0.22 -6.56 4.24
C HIS A 187 -0.75 -5.22 4.76
N LEU A 188 0.14 -4.31 5.15
CA LEU A 188 -0.25 -2.98 5.63
C LEU A 188 -0.98 -2.20 4.52
N LEU A 189 -0.51 -2.26 3.28
CA LEU A 189 -1.17 -1.67 2.12
C LEU A 189 -2.58 -2.25 1.93
N CYS A 190 -2.73 -3.58 1.96
CA CYS A 190 -4.05 -4.23 1.89
C CYS A 190 -4.99 -3.78 3.00
N HIS A 191 -4.49 -3.70 4.24
CA HIS A 191 -5.27 -3.20 5.37
C HIS A 191 -5.69 -1.74 5.19
N THR A 192 -4.78 -0.91 4.70
CA THR A 192 -5.04 0.51 4.42
C THR A 192 -6.10 0.68 3.34
N LEU A 193 -6.09 -0.16 2.30
CA LEU A 193 -7.11 -0.21 1.26
C LEU A 193 -8.48 -0.64 1.80
N MET A 194 -8.50 -1.64 2.69
CA MET A 194 -9.73 -2.13 3.33
C MET A 194 -10.38 -1.09 4.25
N VAL A 195 -9.58 -0.39 5.06
CA VAL A 195 -10.08 0.61 6.03
C VAL A 195 -10.46 1.92 5.33
N SER A 196 -9.81 2.25 4.23
CA SER A 196 -10.17 3.43 3.46
C SER A 196 -11.47 3.21 2.68
N SER A 197 -12.58 3.46 3.37
CA SER A 197 -13.96 3.46 2.83
C SER A 197 -14.19 4.43 1.66
N GLN A 198 -13.19 5.23 1.28
CA GLN A 198 -13.29 6.32 0.29
C GLN A 198 -12.55 6.00 -1.02
N PHE A 199 -12.05 4.77 -1.19
CA PHE A 199 -11.39 4.33 -2.42
C PHE A 199 -12.32 4.01 -3.57
N GLU A 200 -13.65 4.04 -3.39
CA GLU A 200 -14.58 3.63 -4.43
C GLU A 200 -14.30 4.29 -5.81
N PRO A 201 -14.08 5.61 -5.92
CA PRO A 201 -13.76 6.23 -7.22
C PRO A 201 -12.44 5.73 -7.81
N LEU A 202 -11.42 5.58 -6.96
CA LEU A 202 -10.07 5.22 -7.38
C LEU A 202 -10.01 3.75 -7.84
N LEU A 203 -10.64 2.84 -7.09
CA LEU A 203 -10.74 1.41 -7.42
C LEU A 203 -11.69 1.14 -8.60
N ARG A 204 -12.78 1.90 -8.73
CA ARG A 204 -13.77 1.71 -9.80
C ARG A 204 -13.31 2.30 -11.14
N GLN A 205 -12.76 3.52 -11.13
CA GLN A 205 -12.52 4.29 -12.35
C GLN A 205 -11.10 4.17 -12.89
N ASN A 206 -10.11 3.78 -12.07
CA ASN A 206 -8.71 3.80 -12.47
C ASN A 206 -8.13 2.40 -12.67
N GLN A 207 -8.07 1.97 -13.92
CA GLN A 207 -7.49 0.68 -14.30
C GLN A 207 -6.00 0.59 -13.99
N GLN A 208 -5.25 1.68 -14.14
CA GLN A 208 -3.81 1.71 -13.86
C GLN A 208 -3.52 1.45 -12.38
N PHE A 209 -4.29 2.03 -11.46
CA PHE A 209 -4.15 1.75 -10.04
C PHE A 209 -4.42 0.29 -9.70
N HIS A 210 -5.50 -0.27 -10.26
CA HIS A 210 -5.83 -1.68 -10.08
C HIS A 210 -4.69 -2.57 -10.59
N GLN A 211 -4.15 -2.28 -11.78
CA GLN A 211 -3.04 -3.04 -12.35
C GLN A 211 -1.80 -3.01 -11.45
N VAL A 212 -1.40 -1.82 -10.98
CA VAL A 212 -0.25 -1.67 -10.07
C VAL A 212 -0.44 -2.45 -8.78
N ILE A 213 -1.60 -2.33 -8.13
CA ILE A 213 -1.81 -2.92 -6.80
C ILE A 213 -2.07 -4.41 -6.89
N MET A 214 -2.96 -4.83 -7.78
CA MET A 214 -3.41 -6.22 -7.82
C MET A 214 -2.38 -7.09 -8.54
N GLU A 215 -1.89 -6.65 -9.70
CA GLU A 215 -1.01 -7.47 -10.53
C GLU A 215 0.46 -7.31 -10.13
N GLN A 216 0.95 -6.08 -10.02
CA GLN A 216 2.40 -5.85 -9.83
C GLN A 216 2.84 -5.95 -8.37
N ILE A 217 1.93 -5.78 -7.41
CA ILE A 217 2.25 -5.87 -5.98
C ILE A 217 1.67 -7.16 -5.40
N ILE A 218 0.35 -7.34 -5.43
CA ILE A 218 -0.29 -8.45 -4.73
C ILE A 218 0.04 -9.81 -5.38
N HIS A 219 -0.08 -9.94 -6.70
CA HIS A 219 0.21 -11.22 -7.37
C HIS A 219 1.69 -11.60 -7.28
N GLU A 220 2.62 -10.64 -7.42
CA GLU A 220 4.06 -10.93 -7.27
C GLU A 220 4.44 -11.42 -5.86
N ASN A 221 3.64 -11.10 -4.83
CA ASN A 221 3.88 -11.53 -3.45
C ASN A 221 3.15 -12.84 -3.06
N LEU A 222 2.32 -13.42 -3.95
CA LEU A 222 1.54 -14.64 -3.65
C LEU A 222 2.39 -15.88 -3.37
N MET A 223 3.54 -15.98 -4.04
CA MET A 223 4.47 -17.10 -3.88
C MET A 223 5.40 -16.94 -2.68
N GLU A 224 5.59 -15.71 -2.22
CA GLU A 224 6.56 -15.41 -1.18
C GLU A 224 5.96 -15.30 0.22
N ASP A 225 4.66 -15.00 0.28
CA ASP A 225 3.95 -14.79 1.53
C ASP A 225 2.69 -15.65 1.56
N ASP A 226 2.71 -16.67 2.41
CA ASP A 226 1.63 -17.64 2.58
C ASP A 226 0.35 -17.02 3.13
N ILE A 227 0.41 -15.84 3.74
CA ILE A 227 -0.76 -15.13 4.25
C ILE A 227 -1.45 -14.34 3.12
N MET A 228 -0.75 -14.05 2.03
CA MET A 228 -1.22 -13.15 0.98
C MET A 228 -2.51 -13.61 0.30
N LYS A 229 -2.66 -14.93 0.10
CA LYS A 229 -3.90 -15.55 -0.38
C LYS A 229 -5.12 -15.22 0.49
N TYR A 230 -4.95 -15.12 1.81
CA TYR A 230 -6.02 -14.77 2.73
C TYR A 230 -6.37 -13.29 2.68
N GLN A 231 -5.38 -12.41 2.45
CA GLN A 231 -5.66 -10.98 2.28
C GLN A 231 -6.42 -10.71 0.99
N ILE A 232 -6.12 -11.43 -0.09
CA ILE A 232 -6.90 -11.34 -1.33
C ILE A 232 -8.36 -11.73 -1.07
N LEU A 233 -8.60 -12.85 -0.38
CA LEU A 233 -9.96 -13.25 0.00
C LEU A 233 -10.67 -12.19 0.86
N ARG A 234 -9.96 -11.56 1.80
CA ARG A 234 -10.50 -10.46 2.62
C ARG A 234 -10.83 -9.23 1.79
N LEU A 235 -9.93 -8.83 0.90
CA LEU A 235 -10.11 -7.72 -0.02
C LEU A 235 -11.32 -7.94 -0.92
N ILE A 236 -11.46 -9.12 -1.53
CA ILE A 236 -12.63 -9.47 -2.35
C ILE A 236 -13.91 -9.41 -1.51
N ASN A 237 -13.89 -9.97 -0.30
CA ASN A 237 -15.07 -9.99 0.56
C ASN A 237 -15.50 -8.59 1.05
N GLN A 238 -14.56 -7.64 1.19
CA GLN A 238 -14.85 -6.29 1.70
C GLN A 238 -15.04 -5.25 0.59
N LEU A 239 -14.29 -5.34 -0.50
CA LEU A 239 -14.25 -4.37 -1.60
C LEU A 239 -14.83 -4.92 -2.90
N GLY A 240 -15.24 -6.19 -2.96
CA GLY A 240 -15.71 -6.82 -4.20
C GLY A 240 -16.94 -6.15 -4.82
N TYR A 241 -17.81 -5.55 -4.00
CA TYR A 241 -18.95 -4.77 -4.50
C TYR A 241 -18.52 -3.51 -5.27
N ILE A 242 -17.36 -2.93 -4.94
CA ILE A 242 -16.78 -1.77 -5.62
C ILE A 242 -16.16 -2.19 -6.95
N TRP A 243 -15.42 -3.30 -6.95
CA TRP A 243 -14.70 -3.82 -8.12
C TRP A 243 -15.61 -4.44 -9.17
N GLY A 244 -16.76 -4.94 -8.73
CA GLY A 244 -17.67 -5.71 -9.55
C GLY A 244 -17.28 -7.18 -9.63
N VAL A 245 -18.30 -8.02 -9.81
CA VAL A 245 -18.17 -9.48 -9.86
C VAL A 245 -17.11 -9.96 -10.88
N PRO A 246 -16.99 -9.40 -12.11
CA PRO A 246 -16.01 -9.88 -13.08
C PRO A 246 -14.56 -9.81 -12.57
N ARG A 247 -14.17 -8.70 -11.92
CA ARG A 247 -12.81 -8.54 -11.38
C ARG A 247 -12.57 -9.45 -10.19
N CYS A 248 -13.57 -9.63 -9.33
CA CYS A 248 -13.48 -10.58 -8.23
C CYS A 248 -13.25 -12.00 -8.74
N LEU A 249 -13.95 -12.43 -9.81
CA LEU A 249 -13.77 -13.75 -10.40
C LEU A 249 -12.38 -13.92 -11.00
N GLN A 250 -11.85 -12.92 -11.72
CA GLN A 250 -10.47 -12.94 -12.24
C GLN A 250 -9.45 -13.15 -11.11
N MET A 251 -9.61 -12.45 -9.99
CA MET A 251 -8.71 -12.63 -8.84
C MET A 251 -8.88 -14.01 -8.18
N MET A 252 -10.11 -14.52 -8.06
CA MET A 252 -10.38 -15.85 -7.52
C MET A 252 -9.76 -16.95 -8.38
N GLU A 253 -9.71 -16.76 -9.70
CA GLU A 253 -9.06 -17.69 -10.63
C GLU A 253 -7.54 -17.77 -10.38
N VAL A 254 -6.88 -16.63 -10.19
CA VAL A 254 -5.43 -16.58 -9.89
C VAL A 254 -5.08 -17.37 -8.64
N ILE A 255 -5.92 -17.28 -7.59
CA ILE A 255 -5.69 -17.92 -6.30
C ILE A 255 -6.43 -19.25 -6.12
N GLN A 256 -6.88 -19.87 -7.21
CA GLN A 256 -7.66 -21.11 -7.12
C GLN A 256 -6.94 -22.17 -6.27
N PRO A 257 -7.63 -22.92 -5.40
CA PRO A 257 -6.98 -23.96 -4.62
C PRO A 257 -6.35 -25.03 -5.52
N GLY A 258 -5.02 -25.20 -5.42
CA GLY A 258 -4.24 -26.07 -6.31
C GLY A 258 -3.54 -25.35 -7.45
N SER A 259 -3.74 -24.04 -7.59
CA SER A 259 -2.94 -23.17 -8.47
C SER A 259 -1.48 -23.18 -8.02
N GLU A 260 -0.56 -23.26 -8.99
CA GLU A 260 0.89 -23.16 -8.76
C GLU A 260 1.31 -21.77 -8.25
N ASN A 261 0.43 -20.77 -8.40
CA ASN A 261 0.68 -19.38 -8.02
C ASN A 261 0.42 -19.10 -6.53
N VAL A 262 0.08 -20.10 -5.71
CA VAL A 262 -0.29 -19.93 -4.31
C VAL A 262 0.66 -20.70 -3.41
N CYS A 263 1.35 -19.99 -2.51
CA CYS A 263 2.16 -20.61 -1.47
C CYS A 263 1.25 -21.33 -0.44
N ILE A 264 1.45 -22.64 -0.24
CA ILE A 264 0.76 -23.45 0.77
C ILE A 264 1.79 -24.01 1.75
N SER A 265 1.70 -23.57 3.00
CA SER A 265 2.71 -23.90 4.02
C SER A 265 2.49 -25.27 4.67
N SER A 266 1.25 -25.78 4.68
CA SER A 266 0.92 -27.07 5.28
C SER A 266 -0.41 -27.65 4.78
N ALA A 267 -0.66 -28.93 5.07
CA ALA A 267 -1.95 -29.57 4.78
C ALA A 267 -3.12 -28.86 5.49
N HIS A 268 -2.93 -28.47 6.76
CA HIS A 268 -3.93 -27.71 7.51
C HIS A 268 -4.23 -26.34 6.86
N ASP A 269 -3.20 -25.64 6.40
CA ASP A 269 -3.33 -24.39 5.66
C ASP A 269 -4.10 -24.58 4.35
N SER A 270 -3.83 -25.66 3.60
CA SER A 270 -4.59 -26.00 2.39
C SER A 270 -6.09 -26.18 2.67
N THR A 271 -6.44 -26.92 3.72
CA THR A 271 -7.84 -27.14 4.11
C THR A 271 -8.51 -25.82 4.52
N ARG A 272 -7.85 -25.03 5.36
CA ARG A 272 -8.35 -23.72 5.80
C ARG A 272 -8.55 -22.78 4.61
N PHE A 273 -7.61 -22.76 3.67
CA PHE A 273 -7.69 -21.93 2.49
C PHE A 273 -8.89 -22.32 1.61
N ARG A 274 -9.06 -23.61 1.31
CA ARG A 274 -10.22 -24.12 0.54
C ARG A 274 -11.55 -23.72 1.16
N GLN A 275 -11.67 -23.83 2.49
CA GLN A 275 -12.90 -23.44 3.20
C GLN A 275 -13.19 -21.93 3.07
N ASN A 276 -12.18 -21.07 3.21
CA ASN A 276 -12.36 -19.63 3.07
C ASN A 276 -12.61 -19.21 1.62
N PHE A 277 -11.93 -19.86 0.67
CA PHE A 277 -12.15 -19.66 -0.76
C PHE A 277 -13.60 -19.96 -1.12
N GLN A 278 -14.14 -21.11 -0.72
CA GLN A 278 -15.53 -21.48 -0.99
C GLN A 278 -16.52 -20.46 -0.41
N LYS A 279 -16.31 -20.02 0.84
CA LYS A 279 -17.17 -19.01 1.48
C LYS A 279 -17.22 -17.69 0.70
N VAL A 280 -16.13 -17.28 0.06
CA VAL A 280 -16.09 -16.06 -0.76
C VAL A 280 -16.74 -16.31 -2.11
N THR A 281 -16.47 -17.45 -2.75
CA THR A 281 -17.12 -17.87 -4.01
C THR A 281 -18.64 -17.88 -3.90
N ASP A 282 -19.17 -18.48 -2.83
CA ASP A 282 -20.62 -18.58 -2.61
C ASP A 282 -21.29 -17.20 -2.50
N LYS A 283 -20.57 -16.19 -2.00
CA LYS A 283 -21.07 -14.80 -1.90
C LYS A 283 -21.04 -14.05 -3.23
N LEU A 284 -20.15 -14.44 -4.14
CA LEU A 284 -20.02 -13.81 -5.45
C LEU A 284 -21.05 -14.37 -6.46
N GLN A 285 -21.60 -15.56 -6.21
CA GLN A 285 -22.66 -16.10 -7.04
C GLN A 285 -23.97 -15.33 -6.84
N PRO A 286 -24.71 -15.01 -7.92
CA PRO A 286 -26.01 -14.39 -7.79
C PRO A 286 -26.93 -15.30 -6.99
N LYS A 287 -27.54 -14.77 -5.92
CA LYS A 287 -28.63 -15.47 -5.22
C LYS A 287 -29.70 -15.76 -6.26
N THR A 288 -29.91 -17.03 -6.59
CA THR A 288 -31.05 -17.45 -7.41
C THR A 288 -32.29 -16.87 -6.73
N PRO A 289 -33.13 -16.06 -7.41
CA PRO A 289 -34.33 -15.54 -6.79
C PRO A 289 -35.16 -16.75 -6.37
N LEU A 290 -35.39 -16.89 -5.06
CA LEU A 290 -36.32 -17.86 -4.51
C LEU A 290 -37.63 -17.69 -5.27
N SER A 291 -38.09 -18.76 -5.91
CA SER A 291 -39.40 -18.81 -6.58
C SER A 291 -40.44 -18.09 -5.72
N PRO A 292 -41.28 -17.21 -6.30
CA PRO A 292 -42.26 -16.46 -5.52
C PRO A 292 -43.09 -17.44 -4.69
N PRO A 293 -43.45 -17.07 -3.44
CA PRO A 293 -44.26 -17.92 -2.60
C PRO A 293 -45.52 -18.31 -3.39
N LYS A 294 -45.76 -19.61 -3.53
CA LYS A 294 -47.03 -20.11 -4.09
C LYS A 294 -48.13 -19.57 -3.19
N PHE A 295 -48.78 -18.50 -3.61
CA PHE A 295 -50.03 -18.07 -2.98
C PHE A 295 -50.99 -19.25 -3.02
N PRO A 296 -51.67 -19.60 -1.92
CA PRO A 296 -52.69 -20.62 -1.97
C PRO A 296 -53.74 -20.19 -3.00
N SER A 297 -54.02 -21.08 -3.96
CA SER A 297 -55.07 -20.87 -4.94
C SER A 297 -56.38 -20.72 -4.18
N PHE A 298 -56.88 -19.49 -4.06
CA PHE A 298 -58.25 -19.27 -3.64
C PHE A 298 -59.14 -19.87 -4.73
N GLY A 299 -59.89 -20.90 -4.34
CA GLY A 299 -60.80 -21.62 -5.22
C GLY A 299 -61.74 -20.66 -5.94
N SER A 300 -62.05 -21.01 -7.18
CA SER A 300 -63.01 -20.33 -8.03
C SER A 300 -64.31 -20.04 -7.25
N PRO A 301 -64.87 -18.82 -7.33
CA PRO A 301 -66.19 -18.58 -6.76
C PRO A 301 -67.24 -19.38 -7.54
N PRO A 302 -68.30 -19.87 -6.87
CA PRO A 302 -69.37 -20.61 -7.54
C PRO A 302 -70.13 -19.70 -8.51
N PRO A 303 -70.73 -20.25 -9.57
CA PRO A 303 -71.40 -19.46 -10.59
C PRO A 303 -72.67 -18.84 -10.00
N PHE A 304 -72.75 -17.51 -10.01
CA PHE A 304 -74.00 -16.80 -9.75
C PHE A 304 -74.99 -17.11 -10.87
N GLY A 305 -76.12 -17.70 -10.50
CA GLY A 305 -77.26 -17.93 -11.38
C GLY A 305 -77.85 -16.63 -11.90
N SER A 306 -78.22 -16.64 -13.16
CA SER A 306 -78.94 -15.56 -13.85
C SER A 306 -80.35 -15.39 -13.27
N PRO A 307 -80.91 -14.16 -13.30
CA PRO A 307 -82.17 -13.85 -12.62
C PRO A 307 -83.39 -14.35 -13.41
N ARG A 308 -84.31 -14.99 -12.69
CA ARG A 308 -85.76 -14.86 -12.86
C ARG A 308 -86.45 -14.95 -11.50
#